data_AF-A0A955TAM7-F1
#
_entry.id   AF-A0A955TAM7-F1
#
_cell.length_a   1.000
_cell.length_b   1.000
_cell.length_c   1.000
_cell.angle_alpha   90.00
_cell.angle_beta   90.00
_cell.angle_gamma   90.00
#
_symmetry.space_group_name_H-M   'P 1'
#
loop_
_entity.id
_entity.type
_entity.pdbx_description
1 polymer ?
#
loop_
_entity_poly.entity_id
_entity_poly.type
_entity_poly.pdbx_seq_one_letter_code
_entity_poly.pdbx_strand_id
1 'polypeptide(L)'
;MATHGEHPFHREERGSIRDARVTGIRIEGYLIRVTAEHDGKRRIRVQIDQEHYRALKAYFLEKATQRDISWLSREFWRLPFEPYAPVRRQLLCILRAVNKKRKEAGYEVLPQSVLRFKRWRGKVFEENDPPDYGRS
;
A
#
# COMPACT_ATOMS: atom_id res chain seq x y z
N MET A 1 -13.76 -13.83 -40.51
CA MET A 1 -14.20 -14.51 -39.27
C MET A 1 -12.94 -14.92 -38.52
N ALA A 2 -12.67 -14.33 -37.36
CA ALA A 2 -11.46 -14.61 -36.58
C ALA A 2 -11.78 -15.71 -35.56
N THR A 3 -11.19 -16.89 -35.75
CA THR A 3 -11.26 -18.02 -34.83
C THR A 3 -10.47 -17.68 -33.57
N HIS A 4 -11.11 -17.76 -32.40
CA HIS A 4 -10.45 -17.58 -31.11
C HIS A 4 -9.47 -18.75 -30.93
N GLY A 5 -8.16 -18.47 -30.90
CA GLY A 5 -7.15 -19.51 -30.72
C GLY A 5 -7.29 -20.15 -29.34
N GLU A 6 -7.43 -21.47 -29.29
CA GLU A 6 -7.38 -22.24 -28.04
C GLU A 6 -5.93 -22.28 -27.52
N HIS A 7 -5.51 -21.18 -26.89
CA HIS A 7 -4.22 -21.13 -26.21
C HIS A 7 -4.30 -21.90 -24.86
N PRO A 8 -3.29 -22.71 -24.48
CA PRO A 8 -3.28 -23.51 -23.24
C PRO A 8 -3.61 -22.73 -21.96
N PHE A 9 -3.29 -21.43 -21.96
CA PHE A 9 -3.68 -20.45 -20.94
C PHE A 9 -5.17 -20.50 -20.54
N HIS A 10 -6.06 -20.78 -21.50
CA HIS A 10 -7.50 -20.85 -21.24
C HIS A 10 -8.01 -22.21 -20.75
N ARG A 11 -7.18 -23.26 -20.78
CA ARG A 11 -7.57 -24.62 -20.36
C ARG A 11 -7.17 -24.91 -18.92
N GLU A 12 -6.01 -24.43 -18.48
CA GLU A 12 -5.44 -24.76 -17.17
C GLU A 12 -5.85 -23.79 -16.04
N GLU A 13 -6.12 -22.51 -16.34
CA GLU A 13 -6.33 -21.49 -15.30
C GLU A 13 -7.78 -21.02 -15.09
N ARG A 14 -8.78 -21.69 -15.67
CA ARG A 14 -10.21 -21.25 -15.63
C ARG A 14 -10.77 -21.00 -14.23
N GLY A 15 -10.24 -21.66 -13.19
CA GLY A 15 -10.65 -21.46 -11.79
C GLY A 15 -9.82 -20.43 -11.02
N SER A 16 -8.67 -20.00 -11.55
CA SER A 16 -7.68 -19.14 -10.85
C SER A 16 -7.55 -17.74 -11.46
N ILE A 17 -8.05 -17.53 -12.68
CA ILE A 17 -8.11 -16.20 -13.29
C ILE A 17 -9.16 -15.36 -12.56
N ARG A 18 -8.69 -14.42 -11.74
CA ARG A 18 -9.53 -13.41 -11.09
C ARG A 18 -9.30 -12.06 -11.73
N ASP A 19 -10.37 -11.43 -12.17
CA ASP A 19 -10.32 -10.07 -12.71
C ASP A 19 -9.96 -9.09 -11.58
N ALA A 20 -8.88 -8.32 -11.74
CA ALA A 20 -8.45 -7.29 -10.79
C ALA A 20 -9.49 -6.15 -10.59
N ARG A 21 -10.51 -6.10 -11.45
CA ARG A 21 -11.71 -5.25 -11.32
C ARG A 21 -12.75 -5.82 -10.35
N VAL A 22 -12.72 -7.13 -10.09
CA VAL A 22 -13.67 -7.87 -9.23
C VAL A 22 -13.01 -8.30 -7.92
N THR A 23 -11.79 -8.85 -7.99
CA THR A 23 -10.98 -9.27 -6.83
C THR A 23 -9.64 -8.54 -6.88
N GLY A 24 -9.37 -7.68 -5.89
CA GLY A 24 -8.10 -6.97 -5.83
C GLY A 24 -6.91 -7.93 -5.65
N ILE A 25 -5.77 -7.56 -6.24
CA ILE A 25 -4.51 -8.30 -6.16
C ILE A 25 -3.88 -8.03 -4.80
N ARG A 26 -3.51 -9.10 -4.07
CA ARG A 26 -2.80 -9.01 -2.78
C ARG A 26 -1.32 -9.32 -2.98
N ILE A 27 -0.45 -8.35 -2.69
CA ILE A 27 1.00 -8.48 -2.81
C ILE A 27 1.64 -7.71 -1.65
N GLU A 28 2.55 -8.33 -0.90
CA GLU A 28 3.38 -7.67 0.13
C GLU A 28 2.58 -6.77 1.11
N GLY A 29 1.42 -7.23 1.59
CA GLY A 29 0.56 -6.46 2.51
C GLY A 29 -0.29 -5.36 1.86
N TYR A 30 -0.22 -5.22 0.53
CA TYR A 30 -1.07 -4.33 -0.24
C TYR A 30 -2.27 -5.06 -0.85
N LEU A 31 -3.36 -4.32 -1.01
CA LEU A 31 -4.46 -4.63 -1.91
C LEU A 31 -4.48 -3.61 -3.05
N ILE A 32 -4.31 -4.09 -4.28
CA ILE A 32 -4.37 -3.30 -5.50
C ILE A 32 -5.69 -3.62 -6.19
N ARG A 33 -6.51 -2.60 -6.45
CA ARG A 33 -7.82 -2.77 -7.10
C ARG A 33 -8.08 -1.68 -8.11
N VAL A 34 -8.80 -2.02 -9.18
CA VAL A 34 -9.30 -1.03 -10.14
C VAL A 34 -10.69 -0.59 -9.68
N THR A 35 -10.85 0.70 -9.42
CA THR A 35 -12.14 1.28 -9.02
C THR A 35 -12.66 2.24 -10.07
N ALA A 36 -13.95 2.16 -10.40
CA ALA A 36 -14.63 3.21 -11.15
C ALA A 36 -14.90 4.39 -10.20
N GLU A 37 -14.51 5.60 -10.60
CA GLU A 37 -14.88 6.82 -9.91
C GLU A 37 -16.22 7.37 -10.42
N HIS A 38 -16.77 8.35 -9.71
CA HIS A 38 -18.06 8.98 -10.03
C HIS A 38 -18.07 9.66 -11.42
N ASP A 39 -16.90 9.99 -11.95
CA ASP A 39 -16.72 10.54 -13.31
C ASP A 39 -16.62 9.46 -14.40
N GLY A 40 -16.85 8.19 -14.05
CA GLY A 40 -16.74 7.05 -14.96
C GLY A 40 -15.31 6.60 -15.25
N LYS A 41 -14.28 7.31 -14.76
CA LYS A 41 -12.88 6.95 -14.99
C LYS A 41 -12.47 5.81 -14.07
N ARG A 42 -11.71 4.87 -14.63
CA ARG A 42 -11.10 3.79 -13.85
C ARG A 42 -9.77 4.26 -13.29
N ARG A 43 -9.58 4.12 -11.98
CA ARG A 43 -8.31 4.40 -11.31
C ARG A 43 -7.80 3.19 -10.55
N ILE A 44 -6.48 3.08 -10.49
CA ILE A 44 -5.80 2.09 -9.66
C ILE A 44 -5.78 2.62 -8.24
N ARG A 45 -6.34 1.83 -7.32
CA ARG A 45 -6.35 2.11 -5.88
C ARG A 45 -5.44 1.11 -5.18
N VAL A 46 -4.32 1.61 -4.67
CA VAL A 46 -3.35 0.87 -3.86
C VAL A 46 -3.57 1.22 -2.39
N GLN A 47 -3.84 0.20 -1.57
CA GLN A 47 -4.12 0.37 -0.14
C GLN A 47 -3.49 -0.78 0.66
N ILE A 48 -3.36 -0.63 1.97
CA ILE A 48 -3.00 -1.75 2.85
C ILE A 48 -4.18 -2.73 2.83
N ASP A 49 -3.92 -4.04 2.70
CA ASP A 49 -5.00 -5.02 2.76
C ASP A 49 -5.65 -5.05 4.15
N GLN A 50 -6.83 -5.66 4.21
CA GLN A 50 -7.68 -5.59 5.39
C GLN A 50 -7.09 -6.29 6.61
N GLU A 51 -6.38 -7.39 6.41
CA GLU A 51 -5.78 -8.19 7.47
C GLU A 51 -4.59 -7.43 8.07
N HIS A 52 -3.67 -6.99 7.23
CA HIS A 52 -2.52 -6.18 7.65
C HIS A 52 -2.95 -4.86 8.28
N TYR A 53 -3.97 -4.19 7.73
CA TYR A 53 -4.51 -2.97 8.32
C TYR A 53 -5.06 -3.20 9.75
N ARG A 54 -5.80 -4.29 9.97
CA ARG A 54 -6.34 -4.64 11.29
C ARG A 54 -5.23 -4.98 12.27
N ALA A 55 -4.25 -5.78 11.83
CA ALA A 55 -3.09 -6.14 12.64
C ALA A 55 -2.28 -4.91 13.06
N LEU A 56 -1.96 -4.02 12.13
CA LEU A 56 -1.26 -2.75 12.41
C LEU A 56 -2.05 -1.90 13.40
N LYS A 57 -3.36 -1.74 13.17
CA LYS A 57 -4.20 -0.95 14.07
C LYS A 57 -4.20 -1.52 15.49
N ALA A 58 -4.32 -2.84 15.64
CA ALA A 58 -4.30 -3.50 16.94
C ALA A 58 -2.95 -3.32 17.63
N TYR A 59 -1.85 -3.56 16.92
CA TYR A 59 -0.48 -3.38 17.41
C TYR A 59 -0.23 -1.97 17.96
N PHE A 60 -0.54 -0.94 17.16
CA PHE A 60 -0.33 0.44 17.62
C PHE A 60 -1.26 0.84 18.76
N LEU A 61 -2.50 0.33 18.80
CA LEU A 61 -3.41 0.58 19.91
C LEU A 61 -2.95 -0.09 21.20
N GLU A 62 -2.35 -1.28 21.14
CA GLU A 62 -1.75 -1.95 22.29
C GLU A 62 -0.60 -1.10 22.86
N LYS A 63 0.29 -0.62 21.99
CA LYS A 63 1.47 0.17 22.38
C LYS A 63 1.17 1.63 22.72
N ALA A 64 -0.02 2.12 22.39
CA ALA A 64 -0.41 3.53 22.53
C ALA A 64 -0.12 4.13 23.91
N THR A 65 -0.32 3.38 25.00
CA THR A 65 -0.08 3.86 26.38
C THR A 65 1.09 3.16 27.06
N GLN A 66 1.73 2.19 26.40
CA GLN A 66 2.88 1.44 26.93
C GLN A 66 4.23 2.05 26.52
N ARG A 67 4.22 2.92 25.50
CA ARG A 67 5.42 3.48 24.88
C ARG A 67 5.37 5.00 24.85
N ASP A 68 6.54 5.61 24.91
CA ASP A 68 6.71 7.05 24.80
C ASP A 68 6.47 7.53 23.36
N ILE A 69 6.36 8.86 23.22
CA ILE A 69 6.08 9.51 21.94
C ILE A 69 7.20 9.31 20.91
N SER A 70 8.47 9.27 21.35
CA SER A 70 9.63 9.12 20.45
C SER A 70 9.68 7.71 19.85
N TRP A 71 9.41 6.70 20.67
CA TRP A 71 9.30 5.31 20.21
C TRP A 71 8.18 5.15 19.18
N LEU A 72 6.97 5.62 19.48
CA LEU A 72 5.83 5.52 18.57
C LEU A 72 6.07 6.31 17.27
N SER A 73 6.69 7.48 17.35
CA SER A 73 7.03 8.30 16.17
C SER A 73 7.96 7.56 15.23
N ARG A 74 9.01 6.92 15.78
CA ARG A 74 9.96 6.11 15.02
C ARG A 74 9.28 4.90 14.39
N GLU A 75 8.38 4.26 15.12
CA GLU A 75 7.66 3.07 14.65
C GLU A 75 6.72 3.40 13.48
N PHE A 76 5.96 4.49 13.57
CA PHE A 76 5.15 5.00 12.46
C PHE A 76 5.99 5.35 11.23
N TRP A 77 7.16 5.98 11.43
CA TRP A 77 8.04 6.38 10.35
C TRP A 77 8.64 5.19 9.59
N ARG A 78 8.91 4.08 10.29
CA ARG A 78 9.54 2.87 9.76
C ARG A 78 8.59 1.92 9.04
N LEU A 79 7.29 2.23 9.00
CA LEU A 79 6.31 1.36 8.35
C LEU A 79 6.70 1.08 6.89
N PRO A 80 6.67 -0.18 6.44
CA PRO A 80 7.14 -0.60 5.12
C PRO A 80 6.13 -0.29 4.01
N PHE A 81 5.31 0.76 4.18
CA PHE A 81 4.30 1.13 3.21
C PHE A 81 4.68 2.42 2.49
N GLU A 82 4.85 2.29 1.18
CA GLU A 82 4.97 3.41 0.27
C GLU A 82 3.70 4.28 0.28
N PRO A 83 3.82 5.62 0.35
CA PRO A 83 2.72 6.51 0.75
C PRO A 83 1.79 6.88 -0.41
N TYR A 84 1.13 5.88 -0.97
CA TYR A 84 -0.01 6.07 -1.88
C TYR A 84 -1.18 6.76 -1.14
N ALA A 85 -2.01 7.53 -1.86
CA ALA A 85 -3.08 8.31 -1.24
C ALA A 85 -4.02 7.48 -0.32
N PRO A 86 -4.49 6.28 -0.71
CA PRO A 86 -5.31 5.45 0.17
C PRO A 86 -4.55 4.90 1.38
N VAL A 87 -3.29 4.50 1.20
CA VAL A 87 -2.39 4.05 2.29
C VAL A 87 -2.23 5.16 3.32
N ARG A 88 -1.90 6.39 2.91
CA ARG A 88 -1.77 7.54 3.82
C ARG A 88 -3.05 7.78 4.61
N ARG A 89 -4.21 7.68 3.96
CA ARG A 89 -5.51 7.82 4.62
C ARG A 89 -5.72 6.72 5.68
N GLN A 90 -5.37 5.47 5.38
CA GLN A 90 -5.43 4.38 6.35
C GLN A 90 -4.49 4.60 7.54
N LEU A 91 -3.24 5.00 7.29
CA LEU A 91 -2.28 5.29 8.36
C LEU A 91 -2.73 6.48 9.23
N LEU A 92 -3.32 7.52 8.63
CA LEU A 92 -3.94 8.63 9.37
C LEU A 92 -5.10 8.15 10.26
N CYS A 93 -5.91 7.19 9.81
CA CYS A 93 -6.97 6.60 10.64
C CYS A 93 -6.40 5.86 11.84
N ILE A 94 -5.30 5.11 11.68
CA ILE A 94 -4.60 4.44 12.79
C ILE A 94 -4.05 5.49 13.76
N LEU A 95 -3.33 6.50 13.27
CA LEU A 95 -2.77 7.58 14.09
C LEU A 95 -3.84 8.29 14.92
N ARG A 96 -5.00 8.60 14.31
CA ARG A 96 -6.14 9.21 15.03
C ARG A 96 -6.65 8.32 16.15
N ALA A 97 -6.75 7.00 15.92
CA ALA A 97 -7.19 6.05 16.94
C ALA A 97 -6.19 5.97 18.10
N VAL A 98 -4.89 5.96 17.81
CA VAL A 98 -3.81 6.00 18.81
C VAL A 98 -3.87 7.29 19.62
N ASN A 99 -3.95 8.44 18.96
CA ASN A 99 -4.03 9.74 19.62
C ASN A 99 -5.27 9.88 20.48
N LYS A 100 -6.41 9.32 20.04
CA LYS A 100 -7.62 9.25 20.87
C LYS A 100 -7.35 8.49 22.17
N LYS A 101 -6.82 7.27 22.08
CA LYS A 101 -6.49 6.44 23.26
C LYS A 101 -5.45 7.11 24.17
N ARG A 102 -4.43 7.76 23.60
CA ARG A 102 -3.41 8.50 24.35
C ARG A 102 -3.99 9.69 25.10
N LYS A 103 -4.83 10.48 24.42
CA LYS A 103 -5.51 11.63 25.02
C LYS A 103 -6.43 11.21 26.17
N GLU A 104 -7.18 10.13 26.01
CA GLU A 104 -8.05 9.57 27.05
C GLU A 104 -7.26 9.10 28.29
N ALA A 105 -6.01 8.67 28.10
CA ALA A 105 -5.12 8.24 29.17
C ALA A 105 -4.15 9.34 29.66
N GLY A 106 -4.29 10.59 29.22
CA GLY A 106 -3.46 11.72 29.67
C GLY A 106 -2.04 11.79 29.08
N TYR A 107 -1.76 11.03 28.02
CA TYR A 107 -0.46 11.06 27.34
C TYR A 107 -0.41 12.09 26.21
N GLU A 108 0.79 12.60 25.90
CA GLU A 108 1.04 13.46 24.74
C GLU A 108 0.63 12.79 23.43
N VAL A 109 0.01 13.55 22.53
CA VAL A 109 -0.46 13.05 21.22
C VAL A 109 0.62 13.17 20.15
N LEU A 110 0.61 12.25 19.18
CA LEU A 110 1.55 12.27 18.06
C LEU A 110 1.11 13.26 16.97
N PRO A 111 2.03 14.07 16.42
CA PRO A 111 1.72 14.91 15.25
C PRO A 111 1.58 14.05 13.99
N GLN A 112 0.96 14.59 12.94
CA GLN A 112 0.85 13.89 11.65
C GLN A 112 2.19 13.66 10.96
N SER A 113 3.20 14.49 11.26
CA SER A 113 4.56 14.43 10.68
C SER A 113 5.29 13.12 10.95
N VAL A 114 4.81 12.28 11.88
CA VAL A 114 5.35 10.93 12.11
C VAL A 114 5.07 9.96 10.94
N LEU A 115 4.16 10.33 10.03
CA LEU A 115 3.86 9.58 8.83
C LEU A 115 4.65 10.12 7.63
N ARG A 116 5.13 9.22 6.78
CA ARG A 116 5.71 9.56 5.48
C ARG A 116 4.61 9.95 4.50
N PHE A 117 4.66 11.18 3.96
CA PHE A 117 3.69 11.64 2.95
C PHE A 117 4.23 11.64 1.52
N LYS A 118 5.56 11.72 1.36
CA LYS A 118 6.22 11.80 0.05
C LYS A 118 6.63 10.43 -0.43
N ARG A 119 6.15 10.06 -1.61
CA ARG A 119 6.57 8.86 -2.33
C ARG A 119 7.99 9.03 -2.85
N TRP A 120 8.85 8.05 -2.63
CA TRP A 120 10.15 7.98 -3.30
C TRP A 120 9.92 7.43 -4.72
N ARG A 121 10.35 8.19 -5.73
CA ARG A 121 10.40 7.74 -7.11
C ARG A 121 11.86 7.48 -7.44
N GLY A 122 12.33 6.25 -7.25
CA GLY A 122 13.65 5.84 -7.73
C GLY A 122 13.70 5.93 -9.26
N LYS A 123 14.90 6.07 -9.82
CA LYS A 123 15.10 5.82 -11.26
C LYS A 123 14.82 4.33 -11.49
N VAL A 124 13.84 4.04 -12.35
CA VAL A 124 13.39 2.66 -12.65
C VAL A 124 14.21 2.01 -13.75
N PHE A 125 14.83 2.84 -14.60
CA PHE A 125 15.68 2.42 -15.69
C PHE A 125 17.01 3.15 -15.56
N GLU A 126 18.10 2.40 -15.55
CA GLU A 126 19.43 2.92 -15.84
C GLU A 126 19.63 2.78 -17.35
N GLU A 127 20.13 3.83 -17.97
CA GLU A 127 20.50 3.83 -19.39
C GLU A 127 21.73 2.93 -19.51
N ASN A 128 21.52 1.67 -19.86
CA ASN A 128 22.62 0.84 -20.33
C ASN A 128 23.02 1.40 -21.68
N ASP A 129 24.18 2.08 -21.74
CA ASP A 129 24.82 2.36 -23.02
C ASP A 129 24.90 1.03 -23.80
N PRO A 130 24.46 1.00 -25.06
CA PRO A 130 24.58 -0.22 -25.85
C PRO A 130 26.06 -0.62 -25.90
N PRO A 131 26.38 -1.93 -25.80
CA PRO A 131 27.77 -2.37 -25.86
C PRO A 131 28.40 -1.84 -27.16
N ASP A 132 29.58 -1.24 -27.03
CA ASP A 132 30.38 -0.75 -28.14
C ASP A 132 30.82 -1.94 -29.00
N TYR A 133 30.01 -2.27 -30.01
CA TYR A 133 30.39 -3.16 -31.09
C TYR A 133 31.36 -2.39 -31.98
N GLY A 134 32.62 -2.28 -31.53
CA GLY A 134 33.67 -1.57 -32.23
C GLY A 134 33.63 -1.85 -33.73
N ARG A 135 33.46 -0.79 -34.53
CA ARG A 135 33.58 -0.88 -35.98
C ARG A 135 35.02 -1.27 -36.31
N SER A 136 35.19 -2.50 -36.79
CA SER A 136 36.39 -2.94 -37.49
C SER A 136 36.41 -2.39 -38.92
#